data_AF-A0A842NP96-F1
#
_entry.id   AF-A0A842NP96-F1
#
_cell.length_a   1.000
_cell.length_b   1.000
_cell.length_c   1.000
_cell.angle_alpha   90.00
_cell.angle_beta   90.00
_cell.angle_gamma   90.00
#
_symmetry.space_group_name_H-M   'P 1'
#
loop_
_entity.id
_entity.type
_entity.pdbx_description
1 polymer ?
#
loop_
_entity_poly.entity_id
_entity_poly.type
_entity_poly.pdbx_seq_one_letter_code
_entity_poly.pdbx_strand_id
1 'polypeptide(L)'
;LTAEAFNLAERFQIPVIVLTDKEIIESHETVEMFDVSKVDIIRGSLIREWDGDEYLRYRFTKDGVSPRAIPGTPKALILSNSNEHTERGFGTSVSEAARLMVDKRFRKEKHIRRATGKLSPIKFYGPDDPDITLVGWGSTKGPALEAIRLLSEQEVKTRYVQVRIMEPFPDGLMDYLSGETMLLENNRTAALGTLIKLNTGYNFDNVGLRYDGRPLTPDEIVFKVKEVLR
;
A
#
# COMPACT_ATOMS: atom_id res chain seq x y z
N LEU A 1 8.75 -2.44 -5.01
CA LEU A 1 7.28 -2.37 -4.92
C LEU A 1 6.61 -2.59 -6.27
N THR A 2 7.13 -2.02 -7.37
CA THR A 2 6.51 -2.16 -8.70
C THR A 2 6.32 -3.61 -9.17
N ALA A 3 7.36 -4.46 -9.08
CA ALA A 3 7.23 -5.87 -9.44
C ALA A 3 6.16 -6.60 -8.58
N GLU A 4 6.17 -6.36 -7.27
CA GLU A 4 5.14 -6.86 -6.36
C GLU A 4 3.74 -6.38 -6.72
N ALA A 5 3.60 -5.13 -7.18
CA ALA A 5 2.31 -4.58 -7.61
C ALA A 5 1.74 -5.36 -8.81
N PHE A 6 2.57 -5.70 -9.80
CA PHE A 6 2.17 -6.57 -10.91
C PHE A 6 1.78 -7.97 -10.44
N ASN A 7 2.59 -8.57 -9.54
CA ASN A 7 2.29 -9.89 -8.97
C ASN A 7 0.96 -9.89 -8.19
N LEU A 8 0.69 -8.88 -7.39
CA LEU A 8 -0.58 -8.73 -6.65
C LEU A 8 -1.75 -8.54 -7.62
N ALA A 9 -1.59 -7.71 -8.65
CA ALA A 9 -2.63 -7.46 -9.65
C ALA A 9 -3.02 -8.74 -10.39
N GLU A 10 -2.05 -9.54 -10.83
CA GLU A 10 -2.34 -10.80 -11.52
C GLU A 10 -2.84 -11.90 -10.58
N ARG A 11 -2.25 -12.01 -9.39
CA ARG A 11 -2.64 -13.01 -8.39
C ARG A 11 -4.09 -12.83 -7.92
N PHE A 12 -4.50 -11.60 -7.65
CA PHE A 12 -5.82 -11.31 -7.09
C PHE A 12 -6.81 -10.73 -8.10
N GLN A 13 -6.37 -10.45 -9.33
CA GLN A 13 -7.22 -9.89 -10.39
C GLN A 13 -7.92 -8.62 -9.90
N ILE A 14 -7.12 -7.67 -9.44
CA ILE A 14 -7.55 -6.36 -8.94
C ILE A 14 -6.67 -5.27 -9.54
N PRO A 15 -7.17 -4.02 -9.62
CA PRO A 15 -6.29 -2.89 -9.80
C PRO A 15 -5.36 -2.78 -8.58
N VAL A 16 -4.08 -2.47 -8.85
CA VAL A 16 -3.10 -2.12 -7.82
C VAL A 16 -2.53 -0.76 -8.20
N ILE A 17 -2.58 0.19 -7.26
CA ILE A 17 -2.12 1.56 -7.47
C ILE A 17 -0.81 1.72 -6.71
N VAL A 18 0.25 2.07 -7.43
CA VAL A 18 1.52 2.49 -6.83
C VAL A 18 1.49 4.01 -6.73
N LEU A 19 1.36 4.53 -5.52
CA LEU A 19 1.44 5.96 -5.26
C LEU A 19 2.91 6.38 -5.24
N THR A 20 3.21 7.44 -5.98
CA THR A 20 4.50 8.12 -6.02
C THR A 20 4.23 9.62 -6.08
N ASP A 21 5.26 10.42 -5.84
CA ASP A 21 5.17 11.87 -5.88
C ASP A 21 6.27 12.46 -6.77
N LYS A 22 6.13 13.75 -7.09
CA LYS A 22 7.02 14.47 -8.01
C LYS A 22 8.50 14.34 -7.60
N GLU A 23 8.78 14.44 -6.31
CA GLU A 23 10.16 14.39 -5.81
C GLU A 23 10.82 13.05 -6.14
N ILE A 24 10.13 11.93 -5.91
CA ILE A 24 10.65 10.61 -6.28
C ILE A 24 10.82 10.45 -7.81
N ILE A 25 9.93 11.05 -8.61
CA ILE A 25 9.94 10.88 -10.07
C ILE A 25 11.03 11.72 -10.74
N GLU A 26 11.27 12.94 -10.25
CA GLU A 26 12.21 13.89 -10.88
C GLU A 26 13.61 13.85 -10.27
N SER A 27 13.76 13.31 -9.05
CA SER A 27 15.07 13.15 -8.41
C SER A 27 15.80 11.89 -8.89
N HIS A 28 17.12 11.95 -8.86
CA HIS A 28 18.00 10.88 -9.30
C HIS A 28 18.94 10.49 -8.16
N GLU A 29 19.17 9.19 -7.99
CA GLU A 29 20.07 8.65 -6.98
C GLU A 29 20.95 7.57 -7.62
N THR A 30 22.22 7.53 -7.25
CA THR A 30 23.11 6.41 -7.60
C THR A 30 22.72 5.22 -6.75
N VAL A 31 22.33 4.13 -7.40
CA VAL A 31 21.93 2.88 -6.75
C VAL A 31 22.77 1.72 -7.25
N GLU A 32 22.90 0.69 -6.41
CA GLU A 32 23.43 -0.60 -6.85
C GLU A 32 22.58 -1.18 -7.99
N MET A 33 23.23 -1.91 -8.90
CA MET A 33 22.53 -2.52 -10.02
C MET A 33 21.44 -3.48 -9.52
N PHE A 34 20.24 -3.35 -10.08
CA PHE A 34 19.12 -4.22 -9.70
C PHE A 34 19.38 -5.66 -10.12
N ASP A 35 19.31 -6.56 -9.14
CA ASP A 35 19.36 -7.99 -9.39
C ASP A 35 17.97 -8.51 -9.81
N VAL A 36 17.76 -8.58 -11.12
CA VAL A 36 16.49 -9.02 -11.71
C VAL A 36 16.16 -10.49 -11.42
N SER A 37 17.14 -11.31 -11.02
CA SER A 37 16.92 -12.72 -10.70
C SER A 37 16.13 -12.91 -9.40
N LYS A 38 16.10 -11.88 -8.54
CA LYS A 38 15.32 -11.85 -7.29
C LYS A 38 13.84 -11.52 -7.51
N VAL A 39 13.42 -11.23 -8.74
CA VAL A 39 12.04 -10.87 -9.05
C VAL A 39 11.27 -12.10 -9.54
N ASP A 40 10.39 -12.61 -8.69
CA ASP A 40 9.45 -13.67 -9.06
C ASP A 40 8.33 -13.14 -9.96
N ILE A 41 7.93 -13.93 -10.97
CA ILE A 41 6.78 -13.62 -11.84
C ILE A 41 5.60 -14.51 -11.46
N ILE A 42 4.59 -13.92 -10.82
CA ILE A 42 3.41 -14.65 -10.32
C ILE A 42 2.20 -14.30 -11.19
N ARG A 43 1.88 -15.18 -12.15
CA ARG A 43 0.73 -15.00 -13.07
C ARG A 43 -0.64 -15.33 -12.44
N GLY A 44 -0.65 -15.78 -11.18
CA GLY A 44 -1.86 -16.17 -10.47
C GLY A 44 -2.55 -17.39 -11.10
N SER A 45 -3.88 -17.40 -11.07
CA SER A 45 -4.71 -18.48 -11.64
C SER A 45 -4.90 -18.37 -13.16
N LEU A 46 -3.87 -17.94 -13.90
CA LEU A 46 -3.89 -17.88 -15.35
C LEU A 46 -3.93 -19.30 -15.94
N ILE A 47 -4.88 -19.56 -16.84
CA ILE A 47 -4.99 -20.83 -17.56
C ILE A 47 -4.59 -20.66 -19.02
N ARG A 48 -3.98 -21.71 -19.60
CA ARG A 48 -3.58 -21.74 -21.02
C ARG A 48 -4.56 -22.52 -21.89
N GLU A 49 -5.27 -23.46 -21.29
CA GLU A 49 -6.32 -24.26 -21.89
C GLU A 49 -7.40 -24.52 -20.85
N TRP A 50 -8.60 -24.83 -21.32
CA TRP A 50 -9.72 -25.22 -20.47
C TRP A 50 -10.13 -26.66 -20.79
N ASP A 51 -10.07 -27.52 -19.77
CA ASP A 51 -10.31 -28.96 -19.85
C ASP A 51 -11.71 -29.37 -19.38
N GLY A 52 -12.42 -28.51 -18.65
CA GLY A 52 -13.79 -28.76 -18.19
C GLY A 52 -14.88 -28.48 -19.23
N ASP A 53 -16.13 -28.82 -18.90
CA ASP A 53 -17.27 -28.67 -19.80
C ASP A 53 -17.58 -27.20 -20.13
N GLU A 54 -17.81 -26.38 -19.10
CA GLU A 54 -18.10 -24.95 -19.25
C GLU A 54 -17.11 -24.09 -18.45
N TYR A 55 -16.47 -23.16 -19.16
CA TYR A 55 -15.62 -22.15 -18.54
C TYR A 55 -16.47 -21.01 -17.97
N LEU A 56 -16.30 -20.77 -16.66
CA LEU A 56 -17.00 -19.73 -15.91
C LEU A 56 -15.99 -18.67 -15.46
N ARG A 57 -15.92 -17.54 -16.18
CA ARG A 57 -14.95 -16.47 -15.91
C ARG A 57 -14.99 -15.97 -14.47
N TYR A 58 -16.18 -15.90 -13.87
CA TYR A 58 -16.41 -15.42 -12.51
C TYR A 58 -16.81 -16.55 -11.56
N ARG A 59 -16.32 -17.78 -11.81
CA ARG A 59 -16.57 -18.95 -10.95
C ARG A 59 -16.37 -18.64 -9.47
N PHE A 60 -17.32 -19.04 -8.62
CA PHE A 60 -17.16 -19.00 -7.18
C PHE A 60 -16.05 -19.95 -6.73
N THR A 61 -15.07 -19.41 -6.02
CA THR A 61 -13.98 -20.17 -5.43
C THR A 61 -13.89 -19.85 -3.93
N LYS A 62 -13.18 -20.69 -3.18
CA LYS A 62 -12.98 -20.53 -1.73
C LYS A 62 -12.25 -19.22 -1.37
N ASP A 63 -11.35 -18.76 -2.24
CA ASP A 63 -10.54 -17.56 -2.07
C ASP A 63 -11.09 -16.33 -2.83
N GLY A 64 -12.14 -16.50 -3.64
CA GLY A 64 -12.73 -15.46 -4.47
C GLY A 64 -12.00 -15.20 -5.80
N VAL A 65 -10.86 -15.85 -6.06
CA VAL A 65 -10.08 -15.72 -7.30
C VAL A 65 -10.48 -16.82 -8.29
N SER A 66 -11.21 -16.44 -9.33
CA SER A 66 -11.60 -17.37 -10.40
C SER A 66 -10.42 -17.68 -11.33
N PRO A 67 -10.34 -18.88 -11.93
CA PRO A 67 -9.43 -19.14 -13.04
C PRO A 67 -9.58 -18.06 -14.13
N ARG A 68 -8.47 -17.59 -14.67
CA ARG A 68 -8.44 -16.51 -15.66
C ARG A 68 -7.88 -17.04 -16.98
N ALA A 69 -8.74 -17.13 -17.97
CA ALA A 69 -8.35 -17.23 -19.38
C ALA A 69 -8.04 -15.85 -19.96
N ILE A 70 -7.34 -15.84 -21.09
CA ILE A 70 -7.16 -14.66 -21.94
C ILE A 70 -7.84 -14.91 -23.30
N PRO A 71 -8.18 -13.86 -24.07
CA PRO A 71 -8.72 -14.04 -25.42
C PRO A 71 -7.83 -14.98 -26.24
N GLY A 72 -8.45 -15.97 -26.88
CA GLY A 72 -7.76 -17.02 -27.64
C GLY A 72 -7.47 -18.31 -26.87
N THR A 73 -7.70 -18.37 -25.55
CA THR A 73 -7.63 -19.63 -24.79
C THR A 73 -8.66 -20.64 -25.32
N PRO A 74 -8.26 -21.85 -25.76
CA PRO A 74 -9.19 -22.85 -26.27
C PRO A 74 -10.27 -23.21 -25.25
N LYS A 75 -11.52 -23.36 -25.73
CA LYS A 75 -12.70 -23.73 -24.94
C LYS A 75 -13.07 -22.77 -23.80
N ALA A 76 -12.48 -21.57 -23.75
CA ALA A 76 -12.77 -20.56 -22.74
C ALA A 76 -13.44 -19.32 -23.34
N LEU A 77 -14.77 -19.27 -23.33
CA LEU A 77 -15.50 -18.05 -23.70
C LEU A 77 -15.46 -17.04 -22.55
N ILE A 78 -14.99 -15.82 -22.84
CA ILE A 78 -14.91 -14.75 -21.85
C ILE A 78 -15.99 -13.72 -22.14
N LEU A 79 -16.98 -13.62 -21.26
CA LEU A 79 -17.91 -12.50 -21.23
C LEU A 79 -17.48 -11.56 -20.10
N SER A 80 -17.19 -10.30 -20.44
CA SER A 80 -16.79 -9.28 -19.47
C SER A 80 -17.61 -8.02 -19.70
N ASN A 81 -18.21 -7.50 -18.62
CA ASN A 81 -18.93 -6.23 -18.63
C ASN A 81 -18.82 -5.54 -17.26
N SER A 82 -19.29 -4.29 -17.20
CA SER A 82 -19.27 -3.46 -15.98
C SER A 82 -20.50 -3.61 -15.09
N ASN A 83 -21.57 -4.21 -15.60
CA ASN A 83 -22.75 -4.49 -14.79
C ASN A 83 -22.44 -5.62 -13.81
N GLU A 84 -23.23 -5.74 -12.75
CA GLU A 84 -23.18 -6.96 -11.94
C GLU A 84 -23.55 -8.17 -12.79
N HIS A 85 -22.92 -9.31 -12.52
CA HIS A 85 -22.95 -10.45 -13.43
C HIS A 85 -23.02 -11.81 -12.73
N THR A 86 -23.41 -12.84 -13.47
CA THR A 86 -23.35 -14.24 -13.03
C THR A 86 -21.93 -14.82 -13.21
N GLU A 87 -21.70 -16.07 -12.79
CA GLU A 87 -20.40 -16.76 -12.98
C GLU A 87 -19.96 -16.84 -14.45
N ARG A 88 -20.93 -16.88 -15.37
CA ARG A 88 -20.73 -16.88 -16.83
C ARG A 88 -20.36 -15.50 -17.38
N GLY A 89 -20.67 -14.43 -16.64
CA GLY A 89 -20.46 -13.04 -17.07
C GLY A 89 -21.68 -12.38 -17.71
N PHE A 90 -22.87 -12.99 -17.67
CA PHE A 90 -24.11 -12.32 -18.08
C PHE A 90 -24.56 -11.32 -17.02
N GLY A 91 -25.02 -10.15 -17.45
CA GLY A 91 -25.56 -9.13 -16.54
C GLY A 91 -26.74 -9.66 -15.70
N THR A 92 -26.83 -9.23 -14.45
CA THR A 92 -27.91 -9.59 -13.52
C THR A 92 -28.31 -8.40 -12.64
N SER A 93 -29.61 -8.31 -12.36
CA SER A 93 -30.20 -7.39 -11.37
C SER A 93 -30.80 -8.15 -10.17
N VAL A 94 -30.62 -9.47 -10.11
CA VAL A 94 -31.13 -10.29 -9.02
C VAL A 94 -30.30 -10.03 -7.76
N SER A 95 -30.97 -9.58 -6.69
CA SER A 95 -30.32 -9.11 -5.47
C SER A 95 -29.40 -10.15 -4.82
N GLU A 96 -29.82 -11.42 -4.76
CA GLU A 96 -29.01 -12.48 -4.17
C GLU A 96 -27.74 -12.76 -5.00
N ALA A 97 -27.88 -12.87 -6.32
CA ALA A 97 -26.74 -13.09 -7.22
C ALA A 97 -25.72 -11.94 -7.11
N ALA A 98 -26.21 -10.70 -7.05
CA ALA A 98 -25.40 -9.51 -6.86
C ALA A 98 -24.62 -9.55 -5.54
N ARG A 99 -25.32 -9.81 -4.42
CA ARG A 99 -24.69 -9.94 -3.10
C ARG A 99 -23.59 -11.01 -3.12
N LEU A 100 -23.87 -12.19 -3.67
CA LEU A 100 -22.91 -13.29 -3.71
C LEU A 100 -21.65 -12.91 -4.52
N MET A 101 -21.79 -12.19 -5.63
CA MET A 101 -20.65 -11.73 -6.41
C MET A 101 -19.84 -10.63 -5.74
N VAL A 102 -20.49 -9.71 -5.02
CA VAL A 102 -19.80 -8.76 -4.14
C VAL A 102 -19.00 -9.52 -3.09
N ASP A 103 -19.65 -10.43 -2.35
CA ASP A 103 -19.01 -11.25 -1.30
C ASP A 103 -17.80 -12.01 -1.87
N LYS A 104 -17.94 -12.59 -3.06
CA LYS A 104 -16.83 -13.26 -3.76
C LYS A 104 -15.64 -12.32 -3.99
N ARG A 105 -15.86 -11.10 -4.47
CA ARG A 105 -14.77 -10.14 -4.72
C ARG A 105 -14.10 -9.73 -3.40
N PHE A 106 -14.87 -9.56 -2.33
CA PHE A 106 -14.36 -9.22 -0.99
C PHE A 106 -13.68 -10.40 -0.26
N ARG A 107 -14.00 -11.67 -0.57
CA ARG A 107 -13.26 -12.83 -0.04
C ARG A 107 -11.76 -12.77 -0.32
N LYS A 108 -11.34 -12.04 -1.36
CA LYS A 108 -9.93 -11.82 -1.72
C LYS A 108 -9.20 -10.99 -0.66
N GLU A 109 -9.89 -10.13 0.09
CA GLU A 109 -9.30 -9.15 1.01
C GLU A 109 -8.37 -9.81 2.04
N LYS A 110 -8.82 -10.88 2.71
CA LYS A 110 -7.99 -11.60 3.70
C LYS A 110 -6.69 -12.13 3.10
N HIS A 111 -6.73 -12.54 1.83
CA HIS A 111 -5.57 -13.07 1.11
C HIS A 111 -4.65 -11.95 0.64
N ILE A 112 -5.23 -10.81 0.22
CA ILE A 112 -4.49 -9.60 -0.11
C ILE A 112 -3.77 -9.08 1.12
N ARG A 113 -4.45 -8.91 2.27
CA ARG A 113 -3.86 -8.49 3.55
C ARG A 113 -2.70 -9.38 3.98
N ARG A 114 -2.86 -10.70 3.87
CA ARG A 114 -1.76 -11.64 4.16
C ARG A 114 -0.58 -11.49 3.19
N ALA A 115 -0.84 -11.20 1.91
CA ALA A 115 0.22 -11.02 0.93
C ALA A 115 0.95 -9.69 1.15
N THR A 116 0.23 -8.59 1.35
CA THR A 116 0.81 -7.26 1.58
C THR A 116 1.52 -7.17 2.93
N GLY A 117 1.07 -7.88 3.96
CA GLY A 117 1.75 -7.99 5.25
C GLY A 117 3.17 -8.55 5.16
N LYS A 118 3.46 -9.35 4.13
CA LYS A 118 4.82 -9.88 3.87
C LYS A 118 5.74 -8.88 3.16
N LEU A 119 5.21 -7.75 2.68
CA LEU A 119 5.97 -6.75 1.92
C LEU A 119 6.58 -5.64 2.80
N SER A 120 6.69 -5.88 4.11
CA SER A 120 7.06 -4.87 5.12
C SER A 120 6.22 -3.61 4.94
N PRO A 121 4.89 -3.69 5.16
CA PRO A 121 3.96 -2.60 4.85
C PRO A 121 4.20 -1.35 5.70
N ILE A 122 4.90 -1.51 6.82
CA ILE A 122 5.47 -0.47 7.65
C ILE A 122 6.98 -0.75 7.75
N LYS A 123 7.80 0.31 7.70
CA LYS A 123 9.22 0.25 8.04
C LYS A 123 9.52 1.33 9.06
N PHE A 124 10.40 1.06 10.01
CA PHE A 124 10.90 2.08 10.92
C PHE A 124 12.42 2.20 10.84
N TYR A 125 12.92 3.35 11.27
CA TYR A 125 14.33 3.72 11.28
C TYR A 125 14.60 4.53 12.55
N GLY A 126 15.78 4.36 13.15
CA GLY A 126 16.11 4.96 14.44
C GLY A 126 15.91 3.99 15.61
N PRO A 127 16.00 4.49 16.86
CA PRO A 127 16.04 3.65 18.06
C PRO A 127 14.69 3.05 18.47
N ASP A 128 14.74 2.00 19.29
CA ASP A 128 13.57 1.32 19.88
C ASP A 128 12.88 2.13 21.00
N ASP A 129 13.58 3.12 21.56
CA ASP A 129 13.09 4.03 22.59
C ASP A 129 13.39 5.50 22.20
N PRO A 130 12.56 6.09 21.30
CA PRO A 130 12.75 7.44 20.83
C PRO A 130 12.09 8.47 21.74
N ASP A 131 12.68 9.67 21.83
CA ASP A 131 12.04 10.85 22.41
C ASP A 131 10.86 11.30 21.53
N ILE A 132 11.01 11.16 20.20
CA ILE A 132 9.98 11.49 19.22
C ILE A 132 9.95 10.52 18.04
N THR A 133 8.73 10.14 17.64
CA THR A 133 8.42 9.33 16.46
C THR A 133 7.80 10.17 15.36
N LEU A 134 8.53 10.31 14.26
CA LEU A 134 8.06 10.90 13.01
C LEU A 134 7.31 9.84 12.19
N VAL A 135 6.14 10.16 11.65
CA VAL A 135 5.35 9.24 10.83
C VAL A 135 5.11 9.84 9.46
N GLY A 136 5.39 9.10 8.38
CA GLY A 136 5.18 9.61 7.02
C GLY A 136 5.13 8.52 5.96
N TRP A 137 5.12 8.95 4.71
CA TRP A 137 5.13 8.08 3.53
C TRP A 137 5.81 8.77 2.34
N GLY A 138 6.04 8.03 1.26
CA GLY A 138 6.57 8.59 0.00
C GLY A 138 7.92 9.29 0.18
N SER A 139 8.09 10.43 -0.48
CA SER A 139 9.32 11.25 -0.46
C SER A 139 9.68 11.83 0.90
N THR A 140 8.80 11.84 1.90
CA THR A 140 9.14 12.32 3.25
C THR A 140 10.25 11.50 3.92
N LYS A 141 10.51 10.27 3.44
CA LYS A 141 11.55 9.38 3.97
C LYS A 141 12.94 10.02 3.94
N GLY A 142 13.38 10.54 2.79
CA GLY A 142 14.75 11.04 2.62
C GLY A 142 15.09 12.14 3.64
N PRO A 143 14.32 13.25 3.64
CA PRO A 143 14.50 14.34 4.60
C PRO A 143 14.38 13.90 6.05
N ALA A 144 13.48 12.97 6.38
CA ALA A 144 13.32 12.47 7.74
C ALA A 144 14.55 11.67 8.21
N LEU A 145 15.16 10.85 7.35
CA LEU A 145 16.37 10.10 7.70
C LEU A 145 17.57 11.03 7.94
N GLU A 146 17.69 12.10 7.15
CA GLU A 146 18.72 13.10 7.39
C GLU A 146 18.46 13.90 8.67
N ALA A 147 17.19 14.25 8.94
CA ALA A 147 16.81 14.89 10.20
C ALA A 147 17.14 14.03 11.42
N ILE A 148 16.93 12.70 11.37
CA ILE A 148 17.35 11.77 12.44
C ILE A 148 18.85 11.93 12.71
N ARG A 149 19.69 12.00 11.67
CA ARG A 149 21.14 12.17 11.82
C ARG A 149 21.48 13.49 12.51
N LEU A 150 20.88 14.60 12.06
CA LEU A 150 21.11 15.95 12.61
C LEU A 150 20.62 16.10 14.06
N LEU A 151 19.52 15.43 14.42
CA LEU A 151 18.96 15.40 15.77
C LEU A 151 19.80 14.52 16.71
N SER A 152 20.35 13.42 16.20
CA SER A 152 21.25 12.56 16.96
C SER A 152 22.54 13.27 17.36
N GLU A 153 23.06 14.17 16.55
CA GLU A 153 24.21 15.04 16.90
C GLU A 153 23.90 15.99 18.07
N GLN A 154 22.62 16.15 18.41
CA GLN A 154 22.09 16.97 19.49
C GLN A 154 21.46 16.11 20.59
N GLU A 155 21.80 14.82 20.63
CA GLU A 155 21.35 13.84 21.64
C GLU A 155 19.83 13.62 21.68
N VAL A 156 19.10 13.99 20.62
CA VAL A 156 17.67 13.72 20.49
C VAL A 156 17.47 12.38 19.77
N LYS A 157 16.85 11.42 20.45
CA LYS A 157 16.52 10.10 19.88
C LYS A 157 15.28 10.22 19.01
N THR A 158 15.46 10.24 17.70
CA THR A 158 14.35 10.34 16.74
C THR A 158 14.15 9.03 15.97
N ARG A 159 12.90 8.56 15.94
CA ARG A 159 12.46 7.46 15.07
C ARG A 159 11.70 8.02 13.88
N TYR A 160 11.82 7.40 12.71
CA TYR A 160 10.91 7.60 11.57
C TYR A 160 10.20 6.31 11.22
N VAL A 161 8.87 6.36 11.12
CA VAL A 161 7.98 5.27 10.72
C VAL A 161 7.37 5.59 9.37
N GLN A 162 7.70 4.77 8.38
CA GLN A 162 7.23 4.88 7.01
C GLN A 162 6.06 3.92 6.76
N VAL A 163 4.90 4.46 6.42
CA VAL A 163 3.76 3.69 5.89
C VAL A 163 3.98 3.47 4.39
N ARG A 164 4.00 2.20 3.97
CA ARG A 164 4.31 1.78 2.58
C ARG A 164 3.12 1.16 1.84
N ILE A 165 2.16 0.61 2.57
CA ILE A 165 0.90 0.10 2.02
C ILE A 165 -0.23 0.87 2.68
N MET A 166 -1.08 1.50 1.85
CA MET A 166 -2.21 2.31 2.33
C MET A 166 -3.49 1.50 2.44
N GLU A 167 -3.69 0.53 1.54
CA GLU A 167 -4.88 -0.31 1.46
C GLU A 167 -4.51 -1.73 0.97
N PRO A 168 -4.89 -2.80 1.68
CA PRO A 168 -5.47 -2.79 3.02
C PRO A 168 -4.50 -2.18 4.04
N PHE A 169 -5.00 -1.30 4.90
CA PHE A 169 -4.17 -0.61 5.89
C PHE A 169 -3.48 -1.63 6.82
N PRO A 170 -2.18 -1.50 7.10
CA PRO A 170 -1.44 -2.48 7.85
C PRO A 170 -1.77 -2.47 9.34
N ASP A 171 -1.88 -3.67 9.91
CA ASP A 171 -1.96 -3.87 11.35
C ASP A 171 -0.61 -3.56 12.02
N GLY A 172 -0.60 -3.28 13.32
CA GLY A 172 0.62 -3.11 14.11
C GLY A 172 1.31 -1.74 13.99
N LEU A 173 0.72 -0.75 13.32
CA LEU A 173 1.29 0.61 13.28
C LEU A 173 1.49 1.20 14.68
N MET A 174 0.52 0.97 15.58
CA MET A 174 0.53 1.47 16.95
C MET A 174 1.77 1.02 17.74
N ASP A 175 2.31 -0.16 17.43
CA ASP A 175 3.47 -0.72 18.13
C ASP A 175 4.74 0.12 17.89
N TYR A 176 4.76 0.96 16.85
CA TYR A 176 5.87 1.84 16.52
C TYR A 176 5.69 3.27 17.04
N LEU A 177 4.53 3.61 17.60
CA LEU A 177 4.22 4.95 18.09
C LEU A 177 4.58 5.05 19.58
N SER A 178 5.71 5.68 19.86
CA SER A 178 6.22 5.89 21.22
C SER A 178 6.94 7.24 21.32
N GLY A 179 7.04 7.77 22.55
CA GLY A 179 7.48 9.15 22.77
C GLY A 179 6.46 10.16 22.25
N GLU A 180 6.90 11.38 21.98
CA GLU A 180 6.12 12.34 21.21
C GLU A 180 5.89 11.81 19.79
N THR A 181 4.78 12.16 19.15
CA THR A 181 4.54 11.76 17.75
C THR A 181 4.28 12.97 16.88
N MET A 182 4.82 12.95 15.66
CA MET A 182 4.60 13.99 14.67
C MET A 182 4.38 13.38 13.29
N LEU A 183 3.27 13.76 12.66
CA LEU A 183 2.95 13.34 11.30
C LEU A 183 3.63 14.27 10.29
N LEU A 184 4.29 13.72 9.28
CA LEU A 184 4.93 14.43 8.18
C LEU A 184 4.21 14.14 6.87
N GLU A 185 3.72 15.18 6.20
CA GLU A 185 3.05 15.04 4.91
C GLU A 185 3.25 16.26 3.99
N ASN A 186 3.39 15.98 2.69
CA ASN A 186 3.40 17.00 1.63
C ASN A 186 1.97 17.31 1.13
N ASN A 187 1.00 17.47 2.03
CA ASN A 187 -0.35 17.93 1.71
C ASN A 187 -0.98 18.73 2.87
N ARG A 188 -2.04 19.48 2.56
CA ARG A 188 -2.67 20.41 3.50
C ARG A 188 -3.58 19.74 4.54
N THR A 189 -4.12 18.57 4.24
CA THR A 189 -5.23 17.97 5.00
C THR A 189 -4.82 16.81 5.90
N ALA A 190 -3.53 16.50 5.99
CA ALA A 190 -3.03 15.33 6.73
C ALA A 190 -3.75 14.04 6.30
N ALA A 191 -3.71 13.73 5.00
CA ALA A 191 -4.46 12.61 4.44
C ALA A 191 -4.03 11.24 5.02
N LEU A 192 -2.72 11.00 5.20
CA LEU A 192 -2.23 9.82 5.90
C LEU A 192 -2.68 9.85 7.36
N GLY A 193 -2.62 11.00 8.04
CA GLY A 193 -3.12 11.15 9.41
C GLY A 193 -4.59 10.75 9.54
N THR A 194 -5.42 11.16 8.60
CA THR A 194 -6.85 10.78 8.52
C THR A 194 -7.01 9.28 8.31
N LEU A 195 -6.22 8.69 7.41
CA LEU A 195 -6.24 7.25 7.15
C LEU A 195 -5.81 6.44 8.39
N ILE A 196 -4.78 6.89 9.09
CA ILE A 196 -4.32 6.28 10.36
C ILE A 196 -5.45 6.34 11.39
N LYS A 197 -6.08 7.51 11.56
CA LYS A 197 -7.19 7.69 12.50
C LYS A 197 -8.37 6.78 12.20
N LEU A 198 -8.75 6.63 10.93
CA LEU A 198 -9.84 5.75 10.52
C LEU A 198 -9.57 4.27 10.84
N ASN A 199 -8.33 3.82 10.73
CA ASN A 199 -7.97 2.41 10.93
C ASN A 199 -7.55 2.07 12.36
N THR A 200 -7.07 3.04 13.14
CA THR A 200 -6.47 2.79 14.47
C THR A 200 -7.12 3.58 15.60
N GLY A 201 -7.91 4.61 15.28
CA GLY A 201 -8.40 5.60 16.24
C GLY A 201 -7.36 6.63 16.68
N TYR A 202 -6.08 6.47 16.30
CA TYR A 202 -5.00 7.36 16.71
C TYR A 202 -5.08 8.72 16.03
N ASN A 203 -4.85 9.78 16.81
CA ASN A 203 -4.80 11.16 16.32
C ASN A 203 -3.42 11.73 16.63
N PHE A 204 -2.83 12.42 15.65
CA PHE A 204 -1.59 13.17 15.86
C PHE A 204 -1.91 14.56 16.38
N ASP A 205 -1.30 14.94 17.50
CA ASP A 205 -1.39 16.29 18.04
C ASP A 205 -0.40 17.23 17.33
N ASN A 206 0.75 16.69 16.89
CA ASN A 206 1.76 17.44 16.14
C ASN A 206 1.76 17.07 14.65
N VAL A 207 1.71 18.06 13.78
CA VAL A 207 1.69 17.86 12.32
C VAL A 207 2.71 18.76 11.59
N GLY A 208 3.66 18.13 10.91
CA GLY A 208 4.64 18.73 10.02
C GLY A 208 4.18 18.72 8.57
N LEU A 209 3.17 19.54 8.25
CA LEU A 209 2.64 19.62 6.88
C LEU A 209 3.44 20.62 6.01
N ARG A 210 3.59 20.30 4.72
CA ARG A 210 4.07 21.21 3.68
C ARG A 210 3.23 21.06 2.42
N TYR A 211 2.91 22.16 1.73
CA TYR A 211 1.99 22.13 0.58
C TYR A 211 2.20 23.32 -0.38
N ASP A 212 3.39 23.92 -0.36
CA ASP A 212 3.81 25.04 -1.21
C ASP A 212 4.45 24.60 -2.54
N GLY A 213 4.38 23.29 -2.85
CA GLY A 213 4.97 22.69 -4.06
C GLY A 213 6.46 22.36 -3.93
N ARG A 214 7.06 22.54 -2.75
CA ARG A 214 8.42 22.11 -2.44
C ARG A 214 8.41 20.91 -1.47
N PRO A 215 9.43 20.04 -1.50
CA PRO A 215 9.57 18.96 -0.54
C PRO A 215 9.89 19.49 0.86
N LEU A 216 9.48 18.77 1.91
CA LEU A 216 10.00 18.99 3.27
C LEU A 216 11.53 18.88 3.27
N THR A 217 12.22 19.80 3.95
CA THR A 217 13.68 19.72 4.11
C THR A 217 14.07 19.13 5.47
N PRO A 218 15.28 18.57 5.61
CA PRO A 218 15.77 18.08 6.90
C PRO A 218 15.74 19.16 7.99
N ASP A 219 16.20 20.37 7.69
CA ASP A 219 16.24 21.49 8.64
C ASP A 219 14.85 21.92 9.12
N GLU A 220 13.85 21.91 8.24
CA GLU A 220 12.45 22.17 8.62
C GLU A 220 11.93 21.11 9.59
N ILE A 221 12.26 19.84 9.36
CA ILE A 221 11.89 18.75 10.27
C ILE A 221 12.59 18.94 11.62
N VAL A 222 13.89 19.23 11.63
CA VAL A 222 14.67 19.49 12.86
C VAL A 222 14.05 20.65 13.64
N PHE A 223 13.71 21.75 12.96
CA PHE A 223 13.09 22.92 13.58
C PHE A 223 11.75 22.55 14.25
N LYS A 224 10.87 21.86 13.53
CA LYS A 224 9.56 21.43 14.06
C LYS A 224 9.69 20.45 15.22
N VAL A 225 10.63 19.50 15.14
CA VAL A 225 10.90 18.57 16.26
C VAL A 225 11.28 19.34 17.52
N LYS A 226 12.13 20.36 17.41
CA LYS A 226 12.51 21.19 18.56
C LYS A 226 11.35 22.01 19.12
N GLU A 227 10.39 22.41 18.30
CA GLU A 227 9.18 23.07 18.78
C GLU A 227 8.29 22.12 19.58
N VAL A 228 8.21 20.85 19.17
CA VAL A 228 7.42 19.81 19.87
C VAL A 228 8.06 19.40 21.21
N LEU A 229 9.39 19.33 21.28
CA LEU A 229 10.12 18.89 22.48
C LEU A 229 10.40 20.00 23.50
N ARG A 230 9.93 21.23 23.26
CA ARG A 230 10.07 22.37 24.18
C ARG A 230 8.96 22.40 25.21
#